data_AF-A0A9E3L0S3-F1
#
_entry.id   AF-A0A9E3L0S3-F1
#
_cell.length_a   1.000
_cell.length_b   1.000
_cell.length_c   1.000
_cell.angle_alpha   90.00
_cell.angle_beta   90.00
_cell.angle_gamma   90.00
#
_symmetry.space_group_name_H-M   'P 1'
#
loop_
_entity.id
_entity.type
_entity.pdbx_description
1 polymer ?
#
loop_
_entity_poly.entity_id
_entity_poly.type
_entity_poly.pdbx_seq_one_letter_code
_entity_poly.pdbx_strand_id
1 'polypeptide(L)'
;LVDRAELLTLTAPEMTVLVGGLRVLGANVGNSKHGVFTSKPETLSNDFFVNLLDMATEWQPQAGAEGVYEGRDRKTKAARWTGTRVDLIFGSHSQLRAFAEVYASADAKEKFVHDFVAAWTKVMNLDRFELA
;
A
#
# COMPACT_ATOMS: atom_id res chain seq x y z
N LEU A 1 -12.06 -4.47 1.15
CA LEU A 1 -11.20 -3.26 0.96
C LEU A 1 -12.06 -2.09 0.53
N VAL A 2 -12.61 -2.12 -0.69
CA VAL A 2 -13.40 -1.00 -1.27
C VAL A 2 -14.59 -0.63 -0.39
N ASP A 3 -15.38 -1.61 0.04
CA ASP A 3 -16.51 -1.40 0.97
C ASP A 3 -16.11 -0.65 2.26
N ARG A 4 -14.97 -1.02 2.88
CA ARG A 4 -14.45 -0.30 4.06
C ARG A 4 -14.00 1.13 3.74
N ALA A 5 -13.46 1.36 2.55
CA ALA A 5 -13.06 2.70 2.13
C ALA A 5 -14.29 3.60 1.91
N GLU A 6 -15.37 3.06 1.35
CA GLU A 6 -16.64 3.75 1.18
C GLU A 6 -17.23 4.18 2.53
N LEU A 7 -17.26 3.28 3.52
CA LEU A 7 -17.74 3.61 4.87
C LEU A 7 -16.91 4.70 5.57
N LEU A 8 -15.65 4.86 5.18
CA LEU A 8 -14.77 5.94 5.64
C LEU A 8 -14.82 7.19 4.75
N THR A 9 -15.75 7.25 3.79
CA THR A 9 -15.92 8.34 2.81
C THR A 9 -14.66 8.62 1.99
N LEU A 10 -13.81 7.61 1.79
CA LEU A 10 -12.54 7.75 1.08
C LEU A 10 -12.72 7.64 -0.43
N THR A 11 -12.04 8.52 -1.15
CA THR A 11 -11.82 8.39 -2.59
C THR A 11 -10.78 7.31 -2.89
N ALA A 12 -10.72 6.84 -4.14
CA ALA A 12 -9.72 5.85 -4.56
C ALA A 12 -8.26 6.33 -4.36
N PRO A 13 -7.89 7.60 -4.65
CA PRO A 13 -6.55 8.11 -4.32
C PRO A 13 -6.25 8.14 -2.81
N GLU A 14 -7.21 8.58 -1.97
CA GLU A 14 -7.05 8.60 -0.51
C GLU A 14 -6.86 7.20 0.07
N MET A 15 -7.68 6.23 -0.37
CA MET A 15 -7.52 4.82 0.00
C MET A 15 -6.13 4.31 -0.42
N THR A 16 -5.65 4.68 -1.61
CA THR A 16 -4.35 4.25 -2.13
C THR A 16 -3.22 4.72 -1.23
N VAL A 17 -3.15 6.03 -0.93
CA VAL A 17 -2.09 6.58 -0.05
C VAL A 17 -2.15 5.99 1.34
N LEU A 18 -3.34 5.85 1.93
CA LEU A 18 -3.51 5.31 3.27
C LEU A 18 -3.00 3.87 3.36
N VAL A 19 -3.34 3.00 2.39
CA VAL A 19 -2.82 1.63 2.39
C VAL A 19 -1.31 1.61 2.26
N GLY A 20 -0.74 2.36 1.31
CA GLY A 20 0.72 2.39 1.11
C GLY A 20 1.47 2.89 2.35
N GLY A 21 0.98 3.97 2.98
CA GLY A 21 1.60 4.54 4.17
C GLY A 21 1.47 3.63 5.41
N LEU A 22 0.29 3.06 5.65
CA LEU A 22 0.09 2.14 6.77
C LEU A 22 0.97 0.89 6.68
N ARG A 23 1.25 0.41 5.46
CA ARG A 23 2.16 -0.72 5.24
C ARG A 23 3.60 -0.41 5.64
N VAL A 24 4.14 0.71 5.20
CA VAL A 24 5.53 1.09 5.55
C VAL A 24 5.68 1.47 7.02
N LEU A 25 4.61 1.98 7.64
CA LEU A 25 4.55 2.24 9.08
C LEU A 25 4.37 0.98 9.92
N GLY A 26 4.18 -0.20 9.30
CA GLY A 26 4.06 -1.46 10.02
C GLY A 26 2.75 -1.63 10.79
N ALA A 27 1.69 -0.90 10.42
CA ALA A 27 0.38 -0.93 11.09
C ALA A 27 -0.46 -2.19 10.77
N ASN A 28 0.21 -3.34 10.58
CA ASN A 28 -0.43 -4.61 10.30
C ASN A 28 -0.82 -5.31 11.60
N VAL A 29 -2.01 -5.91 11.60
CA VAL A 29 -2.48 -6.75 12.72
C VAL A 29 -1.48 -7.89 12.97
N GLY A 30 -1.15 -8.12 14.25
CA GLY A 30 -0.23 -9.18 14.66
C GLY A 30 1.20 -9.02 14.14
N ASN A 31 1.62 -7.80 13.78
CA ASN A 31 2.94 -7.50 13.22
C ASN A 31 3.30 -8.30 11.96
N SER A 32 2.28 -8.71 11.17
CA SER A 32 2.49 -9.41 9.91
C SER A 32 3.35 -8.59 8.94
N LYS A 33 4.22 -9.27 8.18
CA LYS A 33 5.11 -8.65 7.18
C LYS A 33 4.48 -8.52 5.79
N HIS A 34 3.25 -8.97 5.61
CA HIS A 34 2.57 -8.87 4.32
C HIS A 34 2.40 -7.41 3.89
N GLY A 35 2.82 -7.09 2.66
CA GLY A 35 2.71 -5.74 2.12
C GLY A 35 3.73 -4.74 2.66
N VAL A 36 4.60 -5.10 3.61
CA VAL A 36 5.62 -4.19 4.18
C VAL A 36 6.82 -4.14 3.23
N PHE A 37 6.62 -3.52 2.06
CA PHE A 37 7.65 -3.44 1.01
C PHE A 37 8.61 -2.28 1.27
N THR A 38 9.37 -2.36 2.35
CA THR A 38 10.40 -1.39 2.69
C THR A 38 11.50 -2.05 3.53
N SER A 39 12.69 -1.47 3.48
CA SER A 39 13.80 -1.80 4.38
C SER A 39 13.85 -0.91 5.62
N LYS A 40 13.01 0.12 5.69
CA LYS A 40 12.94 1.10 6.78
C LYS A 40 11.51 1.18 7.33
N PRO A 41 11.02 0.13 8.02
CA PRO A 41 9.74 0.21 8.71
C PRO A 41 9.67 1.43 9.63
N GLU A 42 8.46 1.92 9.89
CA GLU A 42 8.19 3.10 10.73
C GLU A 42 8.68 4.44 10.13
N THR A 43 9.23 4.41 8.92
CA THR A 43 9.53 5.62 8.15
C THR A 43 8.48 5.81 7.05
N LEU A 44 7.73 6.91 7.14
CA LEU A 44 6.74 7.24 6.11
C LEU A 44 7.45 7.56 4.78
N SER A 45 7.30 6.68 3.80
CA SER A 45 7.93 6.74 2.48
C SER A 45 7.03 6.10 1.42
N ASN A 46 7.25 6.42 0.15
CA ASN A 46 6.53 5.83 -0.97
C ASN A 46 7.07 4.44 -1.39
N ASP A 47 7.92 3.83 -0.56
CA ASP A 47 8.59 2.54 -0.82
C ASP A 47 7.60 1.42 -1.19
N PHE A 48 6.41 1.43 -0.61
CA PHE A 48 5.36 0.46 -0.94
C PHE A 48 5.08 0.42 -2.45
N PHE A 49 4.87 1.58 -3.08
CA PHE A 49 4.53 1.65 -4.50
C PHE A 49 5.75 1.41 -5.40
N VAL A 50 6.92 1.94 -5.01
CA VAL A 50 8.17 1.72 -5.74
C VAL A 50 8.48 0.22 -5.84
N ASN A 51 8.38 -0.51 -4.73
CA ASN A 51 8.69 -1.94 -4.69
C ASN A 51 7.57 -2.81 -5.27
N LEU A 52 6.30 -2.39 -5.15
CA LEU A 52 5.17 -3.09 -5.77
C LEU A 52 5.25 -3.07 -7.30
N LEU A 53 5.64 -1.93 -7.88
CA LEU A 53 5.69 -1.72 -9.32
C LEU A 53 7.04 -2.09 -9.95
N ASP A 54 8.03 -2.46 -9.15
CA ASP A 54 9.32 -2.97 -9.64
C ASP A 54 9.14 -4.31 -10.37
N MET A 55 9.34 -4.27 -11.69
CA MET A 55 9.25 -5.46 -12.56
C MET A 55 10.33 -6.50 -12.28
N ALA A 56 11.39 -6.17 -11.54
CA ALA A 56 12.36 -7.15 -11.06
C ALA A 56 11.76 -8.12 -10.03
N THR A 57 10.61 -7.79 -9.44
CA THR A 57 9.87 -8.70 -8.56
C THR A 57 8.77 -9.43 -9.35
N GLU A 58 8.77 -10.76 -9.28
CA GLU A 58 7.75 -11.63 -9.85
C GLU A 58 6.88 -12.20 -8.72
N TRP A 59 5.56 -12.09 -8.85
CA TRP A 59 4.60 -12.49 -7.83
C TRP A 59 3.95 -13.83 -8.17
N GLN A 60 3.93 -14.74 -7.20
CA GLN A 60 3.28 -16.06 -7.33
C GLN A 60 2.46 -16.39 -6.08
N PRO A 61 1.35 -17.14 -6.19
CA PRO A 61 0.62 -17.63 -5.02
C PRO A 61 1.54 -18.46 -4.12
N GLN A 62 1.43 -18.26 -2.80
CA GLN A 62 2.17 -19.05 -1.83
C GLN A 62 1.46 -20.39 -1.59
N ALA A 63 2.18 -21.50 -1.76
CA ALA A 63 1.63 -22.84 -1.55
C ALA A 63 1.16 -23.00 -0.10
N GLY A 64 -0.06 -23.51 0.08
CA GLY A 64 -0.65 -23.73 1.41
C GLY A 64 -1.17 -22.48 2.12
N ALA A 65 -1.13 -21.30 1.48
CA ALA A 65 -1.62 -20.04 2.05
C ALA A 65 -2.58 -19.33 1.09
N GLU A 66 -3.89 -19.46 1.32
CA GLU A 66 -4.90 -18.83 0.47
C GLU A 66 -4.82 -17.30 0.55
N GLY A 67 -4.80 -16.65 -0.61
CA GLY A 67 -4.78 -15.19 -0.70
C GLY A 67 -3.45 -14.53 -0.33
N VAL A 68 -2.40 -15.33 -0.08
CA VAL A 68 -1.03 -14.87 0.16
C VAL A 68 -0.17 -15.16 -1.07
N TYR A 69 0.71 -14.23 -1.39
CA TYR A 69 1.59 -14.26 -2.54
C TYR A 69 3.01 -13.98 -2.09
N GLU A 70 3.95 -14.64 -2.75
CA GLU A 70 5.38 -14.44 -2.56
C GLU A 70 5.94 -13.68 -3.76
N GLY A 71 6.64 -12.58 -3.49
CA GLY A 71 7.38 -11.80 -4.46
C GLY A 71 8.83 -12.26 -4.48
N ARG A 72 9.29 -12.78 -5.62
CA ARG A 72 10.66 -13.26 -5.82
C ARG A 72 11.41 -12.38 -6.80
N ASP A 73 12.71 -12.22 -6.60
CA ASP A 73 13.57 -11.62 -7.61
C ASP A 73 13.52 -12.45 -8.90
N ARG A 74 13.24 -11.82 -10.04
CA ARG A 74 13.03 -12.51 -11.32
C ARG A 74 14.28 -13.25 -11.80
N LYS A 75 15.48 -12.76 -11.48
CA LYS A 75 16.76 -13.32 -11.95
C LYS A 75 17.27 -14.43 -11.04
N THR A 76 17.30 -14.17 -9.74
CA THR A 76 17.88 -15.05 -8.72
C THR A 76 16.86 -15.99 -8.09
N LYS A 77 15.57 -15.72 -8.26
CA LYS A 77 14.44 -16.43 -7.63
C LYS A 77 14.44 -16.37 -6.10
N ALA A 78 15.27 -15.50 -5.51
CA ALA A 78 15.29 -15.24 -4.07
C ALA A 78 13.98 -14.58 -3.62
N ALA A 79 13.42 -15.04 -2.51
CA ALA A 79 12.25 -14.42 -1.89
C ALA A 79 12.61 -13.00 -1.42
N ARG A 80 11.81 -12.01 -1.85
CA ARG A 80 11.97 -10.60 -1.48
C ARG A 80 10.87 -10.16 -0.51
N TRP A 81 9.63 -10.45 -0.87
CA TRP A 81 8.45 -9.90 -0.20
C TRP A 81 7.34 -10.95 -0.08
N THR A 82 6.41 -10.72 0.83
CA THR A 82 5.11 -11.40 0.83
C THR A 82 4.01 -10.35 0.83
N GLY A 83 2.90 -10.64 0.16
CA GLY A 83 1.77 -9.72 0.05
C GLY A 83 0.47 -10.49 -0.04
N THR A 84 -0.63 -9.82 0.29
CA THR A 84 -1.99 -10.34 0.16
C THR A 84 -2.66 -9.78 -1.09
N ARG A 85 -3.87 -10.27 -1.40
CA ARG A 85 -4.73 -9.69 -2.44
C ARG A 85 -4.95 -8.17 -2.26
N VAL A 86 -5.02 -7.70 -1.02
CA VAL A 86 -5.19 -6.26 -0.71
C VAL A 86 -3.97 -5.44 -1.12
N ASP A 87 -2.79 -6.02 -1.08
CA ASP A 87 -1.55 -5.33 -1.45
C ASP A 87 -1.38 -5.35 -2.98
N LEU A 88 -1.60 -6.51 -3.61
CA LEU A 88 -1.36 -6.71 -5.03
C LEU A 88 -2.47 -6.14 -5.93
N ILE A 89 -3.64 -5.79 -5.39
CA ILE A 89 -4.71 -5.15 -6.19
C ILE A 89 -4.25 -3.81 -6.79
N PHE A 90 -3.38 -3.07 -6.09
CA PHE A 90 -2.79 -1.82 -6.56
C PHE A 90 -1.80 -2.01 -7.72
N GLY A 91 -1.33 -3.23 -7.96
CA GLY A 91 -0.48 -3.55 -9.12
C GLY A 91 -1.24 -4.18 -10.29
N SER A 92 -2.49 -4.63 -10.08
CA SER A 92 -3.26 -5.44 -11.04
C SER A 92 -4.54 -4.78 -11.57
N HIS A 93 -5.25 -4.00 -10.75
CA HIS A 93 -6.42 -3.26 -11.20
C HIS A 93 -5.99 -1.97 -11.91
N SER A 94 -6.35 -1.80 -13.18
CA SER A 94 -5.85 -0.71 -14.05
C SER A 94 -5.96 0.69 -13.43
N GLN A 95 -7.11 1.05 -12.86
CA GLN A 95 -7.30 2.36 -12.22
C GLN A 95 -6.48 2.54 -10.94
N LEU A 96 -6.38 1.50 -10.09
CA LEU A 96 -5.60 1.58 -8.85
C LEU A 96 -4.10 1.60 -9.17
N ARG A 97 -3.70 0.88 -10.22
CA ARG A 97 -2.34 0.92 -10.74
C ARG A 97 -1.96 2.32 -11.23
N ALA A 98 -2.87 3.02 -11.93
CA ALA A 98 -2.60 4.40 -12.33
C ALA A 98 -2.33 5.32 -11.12
N PHE A 99 -3.06 5.15 -10.02
CA PHE A 99 -2.77 5.90 -8.78
C PHE A 99 -1.46 5.47 -8.13
N ALA A 100 -1.15 4.17 -8.10
CA ALA A 100 0.11 3.66 -7.60
C ALA A 100 1.31 4.19 -8.39
N GLU A 101 1.20 4.31 -9.71
CA GLU A 101 2.25 4.86 -10.60
C GLU A 101 2.54 6.33 -10.30
N VAL A 102 1.51 7.13 -9.99
CA VAL A 102 1.69 8.50 -9.51
C VAL A 102 2.56 8.52 -8.24
N TYR A 103 2.23 7.72 -7.24
CA TYR A 103 2.99 7.72 -5.97
C TYR A 103 4.34 6.98 -6.04
N ALA A 104 4.55 6.09 -7.01
CA ALA A 104 5.85 5.45 -7.26
C ALA A 104 6.83 6.34 -8.03
N SER A 105 6.36 7.44 -8.62
CA SER A 105 7.19 8.35 -9.39
C SER A 105 8.27 9.00 -8.51
N ALA A 106 9.44 9.26 -9.10
CA ALA A 106 10.63 9.70 -8.36
C ALA A 106 10.45 11.05 -7.64
N ASP A 107 9.59 11.90 -8.17
CA ASP A 107 9.20 13.23 -7.68
C ASP A 107 8.02 13.21 -6.70
N ALA A 108 7.38 12.06 -6.48
CA ALA A 108 6.15 11.97 -5.69
C ALA A 108 6.35 11.81 -4.18
N LYS A 109 7.59 11.83 -3.67
CA LYS A 109 7.89 11.59 -2.24
C LYS A 109 7.18 12.58 -1.31
N GLU A 110 7.33 13.86 -1.58
CA GLU A 110 6.71 14.93 -0.77
C GLU A 110 5.19 14.91 -0.92
N LYS A 111 4.71 14.78 -2.16
CA LYS A 111 3.27 14.62 -2.46
C LYS A 111 2.65 13.46 -1.68
N PHE A 112 3.29 12.29 -1.69
CA PHE A 112 2.81 11.12 -0.98
C PHE A 112 2.66 11.38 0.53
N VAL A 113 3.65 12.02 1.16
CA VAL A 113 3.60 12.36 2.59
C VAL A 113 2.43 13.30 2.89
N HIS A 114 2.27 14.37 2.10
CA HIS A 114 1.18 15.32 2.30
C HIS A 114 -0.19 14.68 2.09
N ASP A 115 -0.37 13.91 1.02
CA ASP A 115 -1.64 13.26 0.73
C ASP A 115 -1.98 12.18 1.78
N PHE A 116 -0.97 11.46 2.28
CA PHE A 116 -1.16 10.53 3.39
C PHE A 116 -1.63 11.24 4.66
N VAL A 117 -0.97 12.34 5.05
CA VAL A 117 -1.33 13.10 6.25
C VAL A 117 -2.73 13.72 6.11
N ALA A 118 -3.08 14.23 4.93
CA ALA A 118 -4.41 14.76 4.66
C ALA A 118 -5.49 13.68 4.79
N ALA A 119 -5.28 12.51 4.17
CA ALA A 119 -6.22 11.40 4.26
C ALA A 119 -6.32 10.84 5.69
N TRP A 120 -5.20 10.76 6.42
CA TRP A 120 -5.20 10.37 7.84
C TRP A 120 -6.01 11.34 8.68
N THR A 121 -5.74 12.64 8.54
CA THR A 121 -6.44 13.70 9.28
C THR A 121 -7.93 13.72 8.98
N LYS A 122 -8.33 13.45 7.73
CA LYS A 122 -9.74 13.29 7.35
C LYS A 122 -10.38 12.14 8.15
N VAL A 123 -9.77 10.95 8.14
CA VAL A 123 -10.31 9.78 8.87
C VAL A 123 -10.42 10.07 10.37
N MET A 124 -9.44 10.75 10.96
CA MET A 124 -9.45 11.11 12.38
C MET A 124 -10.53 12.12 12.77
N ASN A 125 -11.16 12.81 11.81
CA ASN A 125 -12.19 13.81 12.08
C ASN A 125 -13.59 13.41 11.57
N LEU A 126 -13.80 12.16 11.13
CA LEU A 126 -15.09 11.73 10.55
C LEU A 126 -16.27 11.80 11.52
N ASP A 127 -16.03 11.80 12.84
CA ASP A 127 -17.05 11.86 13.89
C ASP A 127 -17.14 13.24 14.57
N ARG A 128 -16.34 14.22 14.13
CA ARG A 128 -16.25 15.57 14.72
C ARG A 128 -17.37 16.50 14.24
N PHE A 129 -18.62 16.06 14.38
CA PHE A 129 -19.80 16.77 13.91
C PHE A 129 -20.01 18.14 14.56
N GLU A 130 -19.36 18.40 15.68
CA GLU A 130 -19.41 19.68 16.40
C GLU A 130 -18.55 20.79 15.77
N LEU A 131 -17.65 20.47 14.83
CA LEU A 131 -16.80 21.43 14.12
C LEU A 131 -17.29 21.80 12.72
N ALA A 132 -18.40 21.20 12.26
CA ALA A 132 -18.90 21.27 10.88
C ALA A 132 -19.75 22.51 10.58
#